data_AF-A0A5C6C2W1-F1
#
_entry.id   AF-A0A5C6C2W1-F1
#
_cell.length_a   1.000
_cell.length_b   1.000
_cell.length_c   1.000
_cell.angle_alpha   90.00
_cell.angle_beta   90.00
_cell.angle_gamma   90.00
#
_symmetry.space_group_name_H-M   'P 1'
#
loop_
_entity.id
_entity.type
_entity.pdbx_description
1 polymer ?
#
loop_
_entity_poly.entity_id
_entity_poly.type
_entity_poly.pdbx_seq_one_letter_code
_entity_poly.pdbx_strand_id
1 'polypeptide(L)'
;MRLFTTVLALLIVCLFCSTLVAQEEIPADDHQGVYRLDPRTDRNDLILVPANEIKPGFTYNYYSQILNRRVWGFAKEDRSFEYAFGEGTIVPTSRFDLRLSEEAQMKILEERVPRLKQDLEGLGRSAAVQLDAAGQWKLLSYTTSARVFDLLTSERWEWHGKRRLGVVNVFGNLWQIVDGKYEPMVAGWVVCR
;
A
#
# COMPACT_ATOMS: atom_id res chain seq x y z
N MET A 1 -18.00 56.56 -25.04
CA MET A 1 -16.87 55.60 -25.06
C MET A 1 -16.40 55.37 -23.62
N ARG A 2 -15.85 54.19 -23.27
CA ARG A 2 -15.34 53.82 -21.91
C ARG A 2 -16.39 53.85 -20.78
N LEU A 3 -17.01 52.68 -20.50
CA LEU A 3 -17.57 52.32 -19.17
C LEU A 3 -18.02 50.84 -19.10
N PHE A 4 -18.37 50.23 -20.23
CA PHE A 4 -18.85 48.83 -20.28
C PHE A 4 -17.75 47.75 -20.32
N THR A 5 -16.47 48.12 -20.48
CA THR A 5 -15.37 47.15 -20.64
C THR A 5 -14.82 46.56 -19.34
N THR A 6 -15.20 47.08 -18.17
CA THR A 6 -14.62 46.68 -16.87
C THR A 6 -15.38 45.58 -16.13
N VAL A 7 -16.57 45.18 -16.57
CA VAL A 7 -17.38 44.13 -15.90
C VAL A 7 -17.02 42.72 -16.39
N LEU A 8 -16.65 42.57 -17.67
CA LEU A 8 -16.40 41.25 -18.29
C LEU A 8 -15.13 40.55 -17.74
N ALA A 9 -14.20 41.29 -17.14
CA ALA A 9 -12.94 40.75 -16.63
C ALA A 9 -13.08 39.90 -15.35
N LEU A 10 -14.11 40.13 -14.52
CA LEU A 10 -14.28 39.38 -13.26
C LEU A 10 -14.83 37.96 -13.46
N LEU A 11 -15.48 37.68 -14.60
CA LEU A 11 -16.22 36.43 -14.81
C LEU A 11 -15.36 35.25 -15.30
N ILE A 12 -14.07 35.49 -15.60
CA ILE A 12 -13.15 34.48 -16.15
C ILE A 12 -12.35 33.75 -15.05
N VAL A 13 -12.19 34.36 -13.87
CA VAL A 13 -11.35 33.82 -12.78
C VAL A 13 -11.96 32.57 -12.12
N CYS A 14 -13.28 32.39 -12.18
CA CYS A 14 -13.98 31.27 -11.52
C CYS A 14 -13.80 29.90 -12.21
N LEU A 15 -13.19 29.82 -13.39
CA LEU A 15 -13.06 28.57 -14.17
C LEU A 15 -11.79 27.76 -13.90
N PHE A 16 -10.85 28.27 -13.11
CA PHE A 16 -9.68 27.52 -12.64
C PHE A 16 -9.76 27.22 -11.13
N CYS A 17 -10.91 26.71 -10.70
CA CYS A 17 -10.97 25.94 -9.45
C CYS A 17 -10.31 24.57 -9.67
N SER A 18 -8.98 24.59 -9.81
CA SER A 18 -8.16 23.38 -9.74
C SER A 18 -8.45 22.71 -8.41
N THR A 19 -9.01 21.49 -8.44
CA THR A 19 -9.28 20.71 -7.24
C THR A 19 -7.96 20.22 -6.64
N LEU A 20 -7.30 21.12 -5.92
CA LEU A 20 -6.40 20.78 -4.82
C LEU A 20 -7.23 19.90 -3.87
N VAL A 21 -7.07 18.59 -4.01
CA VAL A 21 -7.55 17.63 -3.03
C VAL A 21 -6.83 17.98 -1.75
N ALA A 22 -7.56 18.54 -0.78
CA ALA A 22 -6.99 18.92 0.50
C ALA A 22 -6.38 17.65 1.13
N GLN A 23 -5.12 17.74 1.53
CA GLN A 23 -4.44 16.65 2.22
C GLN A 23 -5.12 16.47 3.58
N GLU A 24 -5.87 15.39 3.72
CA GLU A 24 -6.69 15.15 4.91
C GLU A 24 -5.80 14.55 6.01
N GLU A 25 -5.18 15.45 6.77
CA GLU A 25 -4.31 15.09 7.90
C GLU A 25 -5.05 14.18 8.88
N ILE A 26 -4.59 12.93 9.00
CA ILE A 26 -5.27 11.92 9.83
C ILE A 26 -5.21 12.37 11.29
N PRO A 27 -6.36 12.54 11.97
CA PRO A 27 -6.37 12.86 13.40
C PRO A 27 -5.62 11.78 14.19
N ALA A 28 -4.79 12.18 15.15
CA ALA A 28 -3.96 11.25 15.94
C ALA A 28 -4.78 10.22 16.74
N ASP A 29 -6.06 10.50 16.99
CA ASP A 29 -7.04 9.66 17.69
C ASP A 29 -8.16 9.15 16.74
N ASP A 30 -7.95 9.18 15.42
CA ASP A 30 -8.92 8.57 14.49
C ASP A 30 -8.90 7.05 14.59
N HIS A 31 -10.00 6.52 15.13
CA HIS A 31 -10.26 5.11 15.33
C HIS A 31 -11.34 4.54 14.36
N GLN A 32 -11.83 5.34 13.40
CA GLN A 32 -12.94 4.96 12.52
C GLN A 32 -12.65 5.14 11.01
N GLY A 33 -11.81 6.09 10.63
CA GLY A 33 -11.47 6.36 9.23
C GLY A 33 -10.70 5.21 8.58
N VAL A 34 -11.02 4.95 7.31
CA VAL A 34 -10.32 4.00 6.44
C VAL A 34 -9.72 4.79 5.28
N TYR A 35 -8.43 4.62 5.02
CA TYR A 35 -7.72 5.43 4.03
C TYR A 35 -7.11 4.57 2.94
N ARG A 36 -7.10 5.09 1.70
CA ARG A 36 -6.31 4.53 0.59
C ARG A 36 -5.02 5.31 0.42
N LEU A 37 -4.03 4.64 -0.16
CA LEU A 37 -2.81 5.26 -0.66
C LEU A 37 -3.10 6.15 -1.88
N ASP A 38 -2.60 7.39 -1.90
CA ASP A 38 -2.38 8.12 -3.16
C ASP A 38 -0.98 7.79 -3.71
N PRO A 39 -0.87 7.09 -4.87
CA PRO A 39 0.42 6.80 -5.48
C PRO A 39 1.14 8.02 -6.08
N ARG A 40 0.46 9.17 -6.26
CA ARG A 40 0.99 10.35 -6.97
C ARG A 40 2.17 11.02 -6.26
N THR A 41 2.31 10.83 -4.95
CA THR A 41 3.38 11.44 -4.15
C THR A 41 4.33 10.38 -3.61
N ASP A 42 5.57 10.76 -3.33
CA ASP A 42 6.58 9.85 -2.74
C ASP A 42 6.41 9.68 -1.22
N ARG A 43 5.37 10.29 -0.64
CA ARG A 43 5.13 10.39 0.82
C ARG A 43 4.10 9.38 1.34
N ASN A 44 3.57 8.53 0.45
CA ASN A 44 2.44 7.64 0.72
C ASN A 44 1.24 8.37 1.35
N ASP A 45 0.87 9.52 0.78
CA ASP A 45 -0.25 10.32 1.27
C ASP A 45 -1.55 9.50 1.32
N LEU A 46 -2.37 9.79 2.33
CA LEU A 46 -3.54 9.00 2.68
C LEU A 46 -4.82 9.78 2.41
N ILE A 47 -5.75 9.19 1.68
CA ILE A 47 -7.05 9.80 1.35
C ILE A 47 -8.16 8.97 1.99
N LEU A 48 -9.06 9.62 2.72
CA LEU A 48 -10.21 8.97 3.35
C LEU A 48 -11.11 8.28 2.31
N VAL A 49 -11.64 7.12 2.68
CA VAL A 49 -12.48 6.28 1.83
C VAL A 49 -13.86 6.16 2.49
N PRO A 50 -14.91 6.72 1.89
CA PRO A 50 -16.28 6.51 2.34
C PRO A 50 -16.61 5.01 2.44
N ALA A 51 -17.35 4.59 3.46
CA ALA A 51 -17.58 3.16 3.76
C ALA A 51 -18.34 2.37 2.66
N ASN A 52 -18.94 3.07 1.69
CA ASN A 52 -19.56 2.53 0.48
C ASN A 52 -18.59 2.40 -0.72
N GLU A 53 -17.39 2.96 -0.63
CA GLU A 53 -16.33 2.89 -1.65
C GLU A 53 -15.21 1.90 -1.32
N ILE A 54 -15.24 1.28 -0.14
CA ILE A 54 -14.28 0.24 0.28
C ILE A 54 -14.53 -1.02 -0.55
N LYS A 55 -13.49 -1.51 -1.24
CA LYS A 55 -13.54 -2.66 -2.16
C LYS A 55 -12.98 -3.92 -1.49
N PRO A 56 -13.73 -5.03 -1.39
CA PRO A 56 -13.19 -6.28 -0.87
C PRO A 56 -11.97 -6.77 -1.65
N GLY A 57 -10.96 -7.29 -0.94
CA GLY A 57 -9.70 -7.75 -1.48
C GLY A 57 -8.69 -6.65 -1.85
N PHE A 58 -8.97 -5.38 -1.56
CA PHE A 58 -8.05 -4.25 -1.74
C PHE A 58 -7.40 -3.81 -0.42
N THR A 59 -6.20 -3.24 -0.52
CA THR A 59 -5.39 -2.74 0.60
C THR A 59 -5.82 -1.34 1.05
N TYR A 60 -6.04 -1.18 2.35
CA TYR A 60 -6.35 0.11 3.00
C TYR A 60 -5.62 0.24 4.34
N ASN A 61 -5.44 1.47 4.80
CA ASN A 61 -4.97 1.79 6.15
C ASN A 61 -6.17 2.00 7.08
N TYR A 62 -6.23 1.25 8.18
CA TYR A 62 -7.34 1.23 9.14
C TYR A 62 -6.81 1.17 10.57
N TYR A 63 -7.65 1.51 11.55
CA TYR A 63 -7.28 1.38 12.96
C TYR A 63 -7.53 -0.05 13.47
N SER A 64 -6.47 -0.74 13.91
CA SER A 64 -6.59 -2.05 14.55
C SER A 64 -6.79 -1.90 16.05
N GLN A 65 -8.03 -2.14 16.49
CA GLN A 65 -8.41 -2.16 17.92
C GLN A 65 -7.61 -3.18 18.73
N ILE A 66 -7.16 -4.29 18.13
CA ILE A 66 -6.38 -5.33 18.80
C ILE A 66 -4.92 -4.88 19.04
N LEU A 67 -4.37 -4.07 18.13
CA LEU A 67 -2.99 -3.58 18.22
C LEU A 67 -2.89 -2.14 18.75
N ASN A 68 -4.02 -1.51 19.07
CA ASN A 68 -4.17 -0.12 19.50
C ASN A 68 -3.39 0.88 18.61
N ARG A 69 -3.39 0.63 17.29
CA ARG A 69 -2.68 1.47 16.30
C ARG A 69 -3.25 1.33 14.89
N ARG A 70 -2.95 2.31 14.04
CA ARG A 70 -3.19 2.23 12.59
C ARG A 70 -2.26 1.22 11.94
N VAL A 71 -2.79 0.42 11.03
CA VAL A 71 -2.08 -0.61 10.25
C VAL A 71 -2.66 -0.69 8.84
N TRP A 72 -1.97 -1.38 7.93
CA TRP A 72 -2.51 -1.74 6.62
C TRP A 72 -3.16 -3.12 6.66
N GLY A 73 -4.14 -3.40 5.80
CA GLY A 73 -4.76 -4.72 5.66
C GLY A 73 -5.63 -4.83 4.41
N PHE A 74 -6.14 -6.03 4.12
CA PHE A 74 -7.11 -6.23 3.03
C PHE A 74 -8.54 -6.06 3.55
N ALA A 75 -9.37 -5.26 2.88
CA ALA A 75 -10.80 -5.20 3.21
C ALA A 75 -11.50 -6.53 2.88
N LYS A 76 -12.41 -6.98 3.75
CA LYS A 76 -13.28 -8.15 3.56
C LYS A 76 -14.68 -7.72 3.08
N GLU A 77 -15.47 -8.68 2.62
CA GLU A 77 -16.86 -8.45 2.14
C GLU A 77 -17.78 -7.91 3.25
N ASP A 78 -17.53 -8.30 4.50
CA ASP A 78 -18.21 -7.81 5.70
C ASP A 78 -17.71 -6.42 6.20
N ARG A 79 -16.85 -5.75 5.42
CA ARG A 79 -16.17 -4.48 5.74
C ARG A 79 -15.24 -4.50 6.95
N SER A 80 -14.97 -5.66 7.55
CA SER A 80 -13.81 -5.83 8.42
C SER A 80 -12.52 -5.96 7.60
N PHE A 81 -11.37 -6.11 8.27
CA PHE A 81 -10.08 -6.27 7.61
C PHE A 81 -9.48 -7.65 7.88
N GLU A 82 -8.92 -8.26 6.84
CA GLU A 82 -8.01 -9.40 6.97
C GLU A 82 -6.58 -8.88 7.06
N TYR A 83 -5.86 -9.36 8.09
CA TYR A 83 -4.49 -9.02 8.45
C TYR A 83 -4.25 -7.59 8.93
N ALA A 84 -3.28 -7.47 9.85
CA ALA A 84 -2.55 -6.23 10.10
C ALA A 84 -1.14 -6.37 9.52
N PHE A 85 -0.87 -5.78 8.37
CA PHE A 85 0.40 -5.94 7.65
C PHE A 85 1.59 -5.39 8.46
N GLY A 86 2.57 -6.26 8.69
CA GLY A 86 3.87 -5.93 9.27
C GLY A 86 4.91 -5.56 8.22
N GLU A 87 6.06 -5.05 8.70
CA GLU A 87 7.25 -4.80 7.89
C GLU A 87 7.60 -6.03 7.02
N GLY A 88 8.09 -5.79 5.81
CA GLY A 88 8.47 -6.84 4.89
C GLY A 88 7.31 -7.48 4.12
N THR A 89 6.05 -7.13 4.43
CA THR A 89 4.87 -7.43 3.60
C THR A 89 5.07 -6.88 2.18
N ILE A 90 4.84 -7.71 1.16
CA ILE A 90 4.94 -7.35 -0.26
C ILE A 90 3.60 -7.61 -0.95
N VAL A 91 3.02 -6.58 -1.56
CA VAL A 91 1.69 -6.62 -2.20
C VAL A 91 1.79 -6.06 -3.62
N PRO A 92 1.17 -6.70 -4.64
CA PRO A 92 1.15 -6.17 -6.01
C PRO A 92 0.30 -4.91 -6.09
N THR A 93 0.69 -3.95 -6.92
CA THR A 93 0.01 -2.63 -7.05
C THR A 93 -1.47 -2.76 -7.46
N SER A 94 -1.83 -3.83 -8.17
CA SER A 94 -3.20 -4.20 -8.53
C SER A 94 -4.14 -4.51 -7.36
N ARG A 95 -3.64 -4.53 -6.11
CA ARG A 95 -4.42 -4.63 -4.87
C ARG A 95 -4.74 -3.28 -4.22
N PHE A 96 -4.31 -2.16 -4.77
CA PHE A 96 -4.55 -0.83 -4.20
C PHE A 96 -5.62 -0.07 -5.01
N ASP A 97 -6.48 0.71 -4.35
CA ASP A 97 -7.50 1.55 -5.01
C ASP A 97 -6.85 2.84 -5.56
N LEU A 98 -5.91 2.70 -6.49
CA LEU A 98 -4.98 3.76 -6.91
C LEU A 98 -5.65 4.98 -7.56
N ARG A 99 -6.86 4.82 -8.12
CA ARG A 99 -7.64 5.86 -8.84
C ARG A 99 -6.78 6.69 -9.81
N LEU A 100 -6.02 5.98 -10.64
CA LEU A 100 -5.22 6.48 -11.75
C LEU A 100 -5.62 5.75 -13.03
N SER A 101 -5.53 6.43 -14.18
CA SER A 101 -5.56 5.76 -15.48
C SER A 101 -4.32 4.88 -15.66
N GLU A 102 -4.35 3.99 -16.65
CA GLU A 102 -3.22 3.11 -16.94
C GLU A 102 -1.97 3.90 -17.34
N GLU A 103 -2.10 4.94 -18.17
CA GLU A 103 -0.96 5.77 -18.58
C GLU A 103 -0.33 6.51 -17.39
N ALA A 104 -1.14 6.95 -16.42
CA ALA A 104 -0.66 7.61 -15.21
C ALA A 104 0.07 6.63 -14.27
N GLN A 105 -0.39 5.38 -14.16
CA GLN A 105 0.32 4.33 -13.43
C GLN A 105 1.65 3.98 -14.12
N MET A 106 1.64 3.81 -15.45
CA MET A 106 2.84 3.50 -16.23
C MET A 106 3.86 4.64 -16.22
N LYS A 107 3.41 5.90 -16.20
CA LYS A 107 4.29 7.06 -16.03
C LYS A 107 5.01 7.02 -14.68
N ILE A 108 4.29 6.84 -13.58
CA ILE A 108 4.88 6.74 -12.24
C ILE A 108 5.84 5.55 -12.13
N LEU A 109 5.52 4.43 -12.79
CA LEU A 109 6.37 3.25 -12.84
C LEU A 109 7.74 3.56 -13.49
N GLU A 110 7.75 4.15 -14.68
CA GLU A 110 8.99 4.48 -15.39
C GLU A 110 9.76 5.65 -14.76
N GLU A 111 9.08 6.61 -14.14
CA GLU A 111 9.73 7.72 -13.41
C GLU A 111 10.41 7.25 -12.12
N ARG A 112 9.83 6.31 -11.38
CA ARG A 112 10.40 5.80 -10.11
C ARG A 112 11.32 4.60 -10.27
N VAL A 113 11.03 3.69 -11.21
CA VAL A 113 11.88 2.53 -11.53
C VAL A 113 11.94 2.35 -13.05
N PRO A 114 12.83 3.08 -13.75
CA PRO A 114 13.04 2.92 -15.18
C PRO A 114 13.30 1.46 -15.57
N ARG A 115 12.74 1.02 -16.70
CA ARG A 115 12.84 -0.35 -17.27
C ARG A 115 12.05 -1.44 -16.56
N LEU A 116 11.57 -1.25 -15.33
CA LEU A 116 10.78 -2.28 -14.63
C LEU A 116 9.55 -2.73 -15.44
N LYS A 117 8.98 -1.83 -16.25
CA LYS A 117 7.96 -2.15 -17.25
C LYS A 117 8.36 -3.35 -18.13
N GLN A 118 9.56 -3.31 -18.71
CA GLN A 118 10.03 -4.30 -19.69
C GLN A 118 10.20 -5.68 -19.03
N ASP A 119 10.70 -5.71 -17.80
CA ASP A 119 10.81 -6.94 -17.00
C ASP A 119 9.43 -7.51 -16.62
N LEU A 120 8.44 -6.65 -16.34
CA LEU A 120 7.07 -7.05 -16.03
C LEU A 120 6.31 -7.59 -17.25
N GLU A 121 6.43 -6.91 -18.40
CA GLU A 121 5.86 -7.35 -19.68
C GLU A 121 6.44 -8.70 -20.13
N GLY A 122 7.77 -8.89 -20.01
CA GLY A 122 8.44 -10.14 -20.34
C GLY A 122 8.13 -11.32 -19.40
N LEU A 123 7.63 -11.06 -18.19
CA LEU A 123 7.33 -12.09 -17.17
C LEU A 123 5.85 -12.27 -16.86
N GLY A 124 4.96 -11.47 -17.45
CA GLY A 124 3.51 -11.50 -17.19
C GLY A 124 3.15 -11.19 -15.72
N ARG A 125 3.91 -10.30 -15.07
CA ARG A 125 3.78 -9.96 -13.64
C ARG A 125 3.31 -8.53 -13.44
N SER A 126 2.72 -8.23 -12.28
CA SER A 126 2.42 -6.85 -11.84
C SER A 126 3.57 -6.29 -11.02
N ALA A 127 3.73 -4.96 -11.04
CA ALA A 127 4.60 -4.25 -10.10
C ALA A 127 4.17 -4.54 -8.65
N ALA A 128 5.11 -4.47 -7.71
CA ALA A 128 4.86 -4.75 -6.30
C ALA A 128 5.48 -3.70 -5.39
N VAL A 129 4.83 -3.46 -4.25
CA VAL A 129 5.30 -2.58 -3.18
C VAL A 129 5.57 -3.37 -1.92
N GLN A 130 6.62 -2.99 -1.19
CA GLN A 130 6.94 -3.53 0.13
C GLN A 130 6.64 -2.50 1.23
N LEU A 131 6.10 -2.96 2.36
CA LEU A 131 5.88 -2.17 3.56
C LEU A 131 7.15 -2.17 4.43
N ASP A 132 7.59 -1.01 4.90
CA ASP A 132 8.74 -0.87 5.80
C ASP A 132 8.36 -0.68 7.28
N ALA A 133 9.36 -0.63 8.18
CA ALA A 133 9.19 -0.34 9.61
C ALA A 133 8.46 0.97 9.93
N ALA A 134 8.44 1.96 9.02
CA ALA A 134 7.73 3.23 9.20
C ALA A 134 6.28 3.18 8.69
N GLY A 135 5.79 2.00 8.26
CA GLY A 135 4.46 1.84 7.67
C GLY A 135 4.34 2.43 6.27
N GLN A 136 5.46 2.70 5.61
CA GLN A 136 5.54 3.31 4.28
C GLN A 136 5.64 2.25 3.20
N TRP A 137 4.93 2.44 2.08
CA TRP A 137 5.08 1.58 0.90
C TRP A 137 6.24 2.05 0.03
N LYS A 138 7.02 1.09 -0.47
CA LYS A 138 8.16 1.29 -1.37
C LYS A 138 8.03 0.40 -2.60
N LEU A 139 8.05 1.00 -3.79
CA LEU A 139 8.00 0.29 -5.06
C LEU A 139 9.27 -0.55 -5.24
N LEU A 140 9.10 -1.86 -5.46
CA LEU A 140 10.21 -2.79 -5.66
C LEU A 140 10.71 -2.74 -7.09
N SER A 141 12.04 -2.74 -7.26
CA SER A 141 12.71 -2.70 -8.56
C SER A 141 12.85 -4.06 -9.26
N TYR A 142 12.17 -5.08 -8.76
CA TYR A 142 12.27 -6.46 -9.24
C TYR A 142 10.95 -7.22 -9.02
N THR A 143 10.68 -8.23 -9.85
CA THR A 143 9.45 -9.02 -9.72
C THR A 143 9.57 -10.08 -8.62
N THR A 144 8.52 -10.27 -7.82
CA THR A 144 8.55 -11.17 -6.65
C THR A 144 7.17 -11.75 -6.34
N SER A 145 7.10 -12.75 -5.46
CA SER A 145 5.83 -13.28 -4.93
C SER A 145 5.21 -12.31 -3.92
N ALA A 146 3.88 -12.15 -3.98
CA ALA A 146 3.16 -11.47 -2.93
C ALA A 146 3.27 -12.26 -1.62
N ARG A 147 3.58 -11.56 -0.53
CA ARG A 147 3.66 -12.11 0.83
C ARG A 147 3.04 -11.14 1.82
N VAL A 148 2.18 -11.63 2.70
CA VAL A 148 1.67 -10.85 3.84
C VAL A 148 2.32 -11.37 5.11
N PHE A 149 2.61 -10.44 6.01
CA PHE A 149 3.17 -10.67 7.32
C PHE A 149 2.13 -10.16 8.31
N ASP A 150 1.46 -11.03 9.07
CA ASP A 150 0.40 -10.57 9.97
C ASP A 150 0.95 -10.24 11.36
N LEU A 151 0.76 -9.00 11.79
CA LEU A 151 1.07 -8.53 13.14
C LEU A 151 0.12 -9.10 14.20
N LEU A 152 -1.04 -9.63 13.81
CA LEU A 152 -1.98 -10.28 14.74
C LEU A 152 -1.56 -11.71 15.09
N THR A 153 -1.04 -12.49 14.13
CA THR A 153 -0.65 -13.90 14.35
C THR A 153 0.86 -14.15 14.33
N SER A 154 1.68 -13.17 13.92
CA SER A 154 3.12 -13.30 13.62
C SER A 154 3.45 -14.27 12.47
N GLU A 155 2.46 -14.63 11.64
CA GLU A 155 2.63 -15.57 10.53
C GLU A 155 3.01 -14.89 9.20
N ARG A 156 3.78 -15.61 8.37
CA ARG A 156 4.02 -15.26 6.97
C ARG A 156 3.10 -16.05 6.05
N TRP A 157 2.43 -15.36 5.13
CA TRP A 157 1.50 -15.90 4.16
C TRP A 157 1.97 -15.60 2.74
N GLU A 158 2.08 -16.60 1.87
CA GLU A 158 2.56 -16.43 0.49
C GLU A 158 1.52 -16.88 -0.56
N TRP A 159 1.53 -16.20 -1.71
CA TRP A 159 0.62 -16.48 -2.82
C TRP A 159 1.30 -17.35 -3.88
N HIS A 160 0.80 -18.58 -4.02
CA HIS A 160 1.19 -19.53 -5.06
C HIS A 160 0.04 -19.63 -6.07
N GLY A 161 0.05 -18.71 -7.03
CA GLY A 161 -1.05 -18.51 -7.98
C GLY A 161 -2.32 -18.05 -7.24
N LYS A 162 -3.43 -18.80 -7.41
CA LYS A 162 -4.71 -18.51 -6.71
C LYS A 162 -4.74 -18.99 -5.26
N ARG A 163 -3.77 -19.80 -4.80
CA ARG A 163 -3.74 -20.33 -3.43
C ARG A 163 -2.88 -19.46 -2.54
N ARG A 164 -3.41 -19.09 -1.38
CA ARG A 164 -2.65 -18.55 -0.25
C ARG A 164 -2.20 -19.70 0.64
N LEU A 165 -0.93 -19.73 1.03
CA LEU A 165 -0.35 -20.73 1.93
C LEU A 165 0.29 -20.00 3.12
N GLY A 166 0.00 -20.46 4.34
CA GLY A 166 0.80 -20.08 5.51
C GLY A 166 2.16 -20.78 5.41
N VAL A 167 3.25 -20.06 5.63
CA VAL A 167 4.62 -20.60 5.61
C VAL A 167 4.97 -21.07 7.02
N VAL A 168 4.65 -22.33 7.30
CA VAL A 168 4.70 -22.93 8.66
C VAL A 168 6.12 -23.29 9.13
N ASN A 169 7.09 -23.43 8.21
CA ASN A 169 8.46 -23.75 8.60
C ASN A 169 9.10 -22.58 9.38
N VAL A 170 9.94 -22.92 10.37
CA VAL A 170 10.64 -21.95 11.23
C VAL A 170 12.18 -22.08 11.23
N PHE A 171 12.77 -22.88 10.34
CA PHE A 171 14.23 -23.10 10.31
C PHE A 171 14.78 -23.10 8.86
N GLY A 172 15.62 -22.11 8.51
CA GLY A 172 16.30 -21.99 7.21
C GLY A 172 15.50 -21.33 6.07
N ASN A 173 16.08 -20.32 5.39
CA ASN A 173 15.39 -19.42 4.43
C ASN A 173 14.22 -18.60 5.04
N LEU A 174 14.21 -18.44 6.36
CA LEU A 174 13.07 -18.04 7.18
C LEU A 174 13.46 -16.98 8.23
N TRP A 175 12.47 -16.22 8.71
CA TRP A 175 12.62 -14.94 9.45
C TRP A 175 11.64 -14.91 10.67
N GLN A 176 11.99 -14.24 11.78
CA GLN A 176 11.27 -14.12 13.07
C GLN A 176 11.36 -12.69 13.67
N ILE A 177 10.29 -12.12 14.25
CA ILE A 177 10.30 -10.73 14.75
C ILE A 177 10.96 -10.60 16.15
N VAL A 178 11.87 -9.62 16.30
CA VAL A 178 12.46 -9.18 17.57
C VAL A 178 12.36 -7.66 17.69
N ASP A 179 11.80 -7.15 18.79
CA ASP A 179 11.42 -5.73 19.00
C ASP A 179 10.68 -5.09 17.80
N GLY A 180 9.93 -5.88 17.05
CA GLY A 180 9.19 -5.45 15.86
C GLY A 180 9.90 -5.59 14.50
N LYS A 181 11.16 -6.07 14.43
CA LYS A 181 11.91 -6.26 13.16
C LYS A 181 12.16 -7.75 12.86
N TYR A 182 12.10 -8.17 11.60
CA TYR A 182 12.30 -9.58 11.21
C TYR A 182 13.79 -9.98 11.07
N GLU A 183 14.18 -11.07 11.73
CA GLU A 183 15.53 -11.66 11.82
C GLU A 183 15.52 -13.16 11.46
N PRO A 184 16.50 -13.74 10.75
CA PRO A 184 16.46 -15.17 10.40
C PRO A 184 16.64 -16.17 11.56
N MET A 185 15.93 -17.32 11.50
CA MET A 185 16.19 -18.47 12.38
C MET A 185 17.27 -19.38 11.78
N VAL A 186 18.34 -19.59 12.54
CA VAL A 186 19.56 -20.30 12.12
C VAL A 186 19.29 -21.80 11.95
N ALA A 187 19.80 -22.39 10.86
CA ALA A 187 19.83 -23.85 10.68
C ALA A 187 20.91 -24.45 11.61
N GLY A 188 20.49 -25.16 12.65
CA GLY A 188 21.38 -25.65 13.70
C GLY A 188 22.36 -26.73 13.25
N TRP A 189 23.65 -26.37 13.18
CA TRP A 189 24.78 -27.32 13.12
C TRP A 189 25.68 -27.18 14.35
N VAL A 190 25.16 -27.57 15.52
CA VAL A 190 26.02 -27.85 16.68
C VAL A 190 26.59 -29.26 16.53
N VAL A 191 27.67 -29.37 15.75
CA VAL A 191 28.50 -30.59 15.66
C VAL A 191 29.95 -30.22 15.93
N CYS A 192 30.24 -30.02 17.21
CA CYS A 192 31.55 -30.28 17.82
C CYS A 192 31.31 -31.06 19.13
N ARG A 193 32.27 -31.90 19.50
CA ARG A 193 32.27 -32.67 20.75
C ARG A 193 32.98 -31.90 21.85
#